data_AF-A0A0A2IRG2-F1
#
_entry.id   AF-A0A0A2IRG2-F1
#
_cell.length_a   1.000
_cell.length_b   1.000
_cell.length_c   1.000
_cell.angle_alpha   90.00
_cell.angle_beta   90.00
_cell.angle_gamma   90.00
#
_symmetry.space_group_name_H-M   'P 1'
#
loop_
_entity.id
_entity.type
_entity.pdbx_description
1 polymer ?
#
loop_
_entity_poly.entity_id
_entity_poly.type
_entity_poly.pdbx_seq_one_letter_code
_entity_poly.pdbx_strand_id
1 'polypeptide(L)'
;MPPNSQSASSALPDEDDNATVSSANMESEDDKSSPDVPWVSRLSDSFALKCSISSKPVRRDPFGTLPWYALDVVLFNLPDLPTLHQLTLASPDVRDYLDDKIGIMPKLVEHIIERREYETKYINEEECDYSQEDADRGLNEDTRIFFRTLVYLWWKEDSVAKGVPSDDNPLPEDFNNPLVYNINITVEGFYEPEKVGIIRLPASTPKHILRHLLSLASRLRRDVHAFFHETMALCASTKMLELKNKKAHWPNNGPRPRGIPHPTCGTRYPLSWMEEQRLMLAFLKPYIFSVLRRVVCEKRLLRPLSCLPDPLPERMYPDTLKNLEQNSLADFWSPYANYGWMRTESMEQMETVLGWLEEGKGSHAIRRKRATKFTTCCPTFNPWTTTQFKRSRSDLQQISLPGPFWAQQCEVVPQSDVQAAGFRGEFQRFGVSFWDMERMEYLGFATKRMHLGRYPEQLELAFRWSSMLLAYNKKAPHWARTKKDQPKKGLKFRSKTQAIPLSKKV
;
A
#
# COMPACT_ATOMS: atom_id res chain seq x y z
N MET A 1 -4.19 30.90 53.78
CA MET A 1 -4.56 29.83 54.73
C MET A 1 -5.96 29.32 54.38
N PRO A 2 -6.22 28.00 54.51
CA PRO A 2 -7.27 27.23 53.81
C PRO A 2 -8.50 26.94 54.72
N PRO A 3 -9.47 26.07 54.33
CA PRO A 3 -9.36 24.59 54.34
C PRO A 3 -9.84 23.90 53.02
N ASN A 4 -9.20 22.83 52.53
CA ASN A 4 -9.27 21.39 52.86
C ASN A 4 -10.46 20.61 52.27
N SER A 5 -10.16 19.67 51.37
CA SER A 5 -10.81 18.35 51.30
C SER A 5 -9.80 17.28 50.87
N GLN A 6 -9.59 16.32 51.76
CA GLN A 6 -8.75 15.14 51.61
C GLN A 6 -9.61 13.96 51.14
N SER A 7 -9.04 13.05 50.35
CA SER A 7 -9.59 11.70 50.15
C SER A 7 -8.45 10.71 50.15
N ALA A 8 -8.57 9.72 51.03
CA ALA A 8 -7.54 8.80 51.47
C ALA A 8 -7.41 7.58 50.55
N SER A 9 -6.18 7.16 50.28
CA SER A 9 -5.85 5.79 49.85
C SER A 9 -5.57 4.95 51.09
N SER A 10 -6.33 3.87 51.25
CA SER A 10 -6.05 2.81 52.21
C SER A 10 -5.26 1.69 51.53
N ALA A 11 -4.20 1.26 52.22
CA ALA A 11 -3.40 0.09 51.92
C ALA A 11 -3.77 -1.01 52.92
N LEU A 12 -3.84 -2.27 52.48
CA LEU A 12 -3.63 -3.47 53.31
C LEU A 12 -3.14 -4.65 52.43
N PRO A 13 -2.49 -5.67 53.02
CA PRO A 13 -1.39 -6.43 52.43
C PRO A 13 -1.67 -7.93 52.18
N ASP A 14 -0.67 -8.55 51.54
CA ASP A 14 -0.13 -9.93 51.62
C ASP A 14 -1.03 -11.10 52.05
N GLU A 15 -1.02 -12.16 51.24
CA GLU A 15 -0.92 -13.54 51.75
C GLU A 15 -0.17 -14.43 50.75
N ASP A 16 0.96 -14.96 51.24
CA ASP A 16 1.75 -16.06 50.69
C ASP A 16 0.94 -17.37 50.73
N ASP A 17 1.16 -18.26 49.76
CA ASP A 17 1.13 -19.69 50.07
C ASP A 17 2.07 -20.49 49.15
N ASN A 18 3.03 -21.12 49.81
CA ASN A 18 3.96 -22.11 49.30
C ASN A 18 3.26 -23.47 49.16
N ALA A 19 3.51 -24.20 48.07
CA ALA A 19 3.39 -25.66 48.09
C ALA A 19 4.42 -26.32 47.15
N THR A 20 5.51 -26.75 47.78
CA THR A 20 6.54 -27.66 47.27
C THR A 20 6.04 -29.10 47.38
N VAL A 21 6.00 -29.90 46.30
CA VAL A 21 6.10 -31.38 46.40
C VAL A 21 6.80 -31.99 45.18
N SER A 22 8.01 -32.48 45.47
CA SER A 22 8.72 -33.71 45.07
C SER A 22 8.68 -34.32 43.66
N SER A 23 9.91 -34.58 43.21
CA SER A 23 10.36 -35.57 42.24
C SER A 23 10.14 -37.03 42.69
N ALA A 24 10.01 -37.94 41.73
CA ALA A 24 10.46 -39.33 41.84
C ALA A 24 10.83 -39.89 40.46
N ASN A 25 11.88 -40.71 40.48
CA ASN A 25 12.63 -41.31 39.38
C ASN A 25 12.11 -42.71 39.00
N MET A 26 12.55 -43.15 37.80
CA MET A 26 12.88 -44.52 37.35
C MET A 26 11.89 -45.67 37.56
N GLU A 27 11.53 -46.38 36.48
CA GLU A 27 12.14 -47.67 36.12
C GLU A 27 11.56 -48.23 34.80
N SER A 28 12.42 -48.95 34.11
CA SER A 28 12.25 -49.71 32.87
C SER A 28 11.48 -51.01 33.09
N GLU A 29 10.76 -51.50 32.07
CA GLU A 29 10.86 -52.92 31.66
C GLU A 29 10.23 -53.14 30.27
N ASP A 30 11.03 -53.74 29.40
CA ASP A 30 10.63 -54.41 28.15
C ASP A 30 9.78 -55.63 28.49
N ASP A 31 8.66 -55.86 27.79
CA ASP A 31 8.39 -57.22 27.33
C ASP A 31 7.49 -57.33 26.10
N LYS A 32 7.81 -58.37 25.32
CA LYS A 32 7.38 -58.64 23.94
C LYS A 32 6.00 -59.30 23.87
N SER A 33 5.10 -58.75 23.06
CA SER A 33 4.10 -59.57 22.34
C SER A 33 3.48 -58.81 21.16
N SER A 34 3.59 -59.40 19.97
CA SER A 34 2.80 -59.12 18.76
C SER A 34 2.37 -60.49 18.22
N PRO A 35 1.29 -60.65 17.42
CA PRO A 35 0.41 -59.64 16.84
C PRO A 35 -1.09 -59.92 17.06
N ASP A 36 -1.88 -58.90 17.41
CA ASP A 36 -3.32 -58.91 17.17
C ASP A 36 -3.72 -57.63 16.46
N VAL A 37 -4.29 -57.81 15.26
CA VAL A 37 -4.70 -56.76 14.33
C VAL A 37 -5.95 -56.07 14.89
N PRO A 38 -5.93 -54.75 15.21
CA PRO A 38 -7.13 -54.05 15.63
C PRO A 38 -7.83 -53.45 14.42
N TRP A 39 -8.96 -54.05 14.04
CA TRP A 39 -10.30 -53.43 13.93
C TRP A 39 -10.49 -52.00 13.38
N VAL A 40 -9.56 -51.45 12.60
CA VAL A 40 -9.73 -50.15 11.92
C VAL A 40 -10.05 -50.31 10.41
N SER A 41 -10.00 -51.52 9.87
CA SER A 41 -10.17 -51.77 8.43
C SER A 41 -11.59 -52.17 7.99
N ARG A 42 -12.61 -52.12 8.87
CA ARG A 42 -14.00 -52.52 8.52
C ARG A 42 -15.03 -51.39 8.50
N LEU A 43 -14.61 -50.12 8.58
CA LEU A 43 -15.47 -48.95 8.31
C LEU A 43 -15.18 -48.27 6.95
N SER A 44 -14.28 -48.82 6.15
CA SER A 44 -13.89 -48.29 4.83
C SER A 44 -14.79 -48.78 3.69
N ASP A 45 -15.32 -50.00 3.76
CA ASP A 45 -15.89 -50.63 2.56
C ASP A 45 -17.42 -50.49 2.45
N SER A 46 -18.12 -50.23 3.56
CA SER A 46 -19.57 -49.95 3.54
C SER A 46 -19.91 -48.51 3.12
N PHE A 47 -18.96 -47.58 3.23
CA PHE A 47 -19.08 -46.21 2.72
C PHE A 47 -18.73 -46.14 1.23
N ALA A 48 -17.76 -46.94 0.78
CA ALA A 48 -17.35 -47.01 -0.62
C ALA A 48 -18.42 -47.63 -1.55
N LEU A 49 -19.24 -48.57 -1.06
CA LEU A 49 -20.27 -49.20 -1.89
C LEU A 49 -21.55 -48.36 -2.09
N LYS A 50 -21.86 -47.40 -1.21
CA LYS A 50 -23.00 -46.47 -1.37
C LYS A 50 -22.69 -45.24 -2.23
N CYS A 51 -21.45 -45.07 -2.67
CA CYS A 51 -21.03 -44.01 -3.58
C CYS A 51 -20.86 -44.50 -5.04
N SER A 52 -21.56 -45.57 -5.41
CA SER A 52 -21.64 -46.04 -6.79
C SER A 52 -22.92 -45.52 -7.42
N ILE A 53 -22.77 -44.62 -8.41
CA ILE A 53 -23.80 -43.91 -9.19
C ILE A 53 -24.36 -42.65 -8.51
N SER A 54 -23.57 -41.58 -8.58
CA SER A 54 -24.12 -40.26 -8.84
C SER A 54 -23.19 -39.59 -9.85
N SER A 55 -23.69 -39.28 -11.05
CA SER A 55 -23.02 -38.38 -11.98
C SER A 55 -22.59 -37.15 -11.18
N LYS A 56 -21.28 -36.88 -11.09
CA LYS A 56 -20.75 -35.71 -10.36
C LYS A 56 -21.69 -34.53 -10.60
N PRO A 57 -22.38 -33.98 -9.57
CA PRO A 57 -23.25 -32.85 -9.80
C PRO A 57 -22.38 -31.78 -10.43
N VAL A 58 -22.76 -31.32 -11.63
CA VAL A 58 -22.21 -30.11 -12.22
C VAL A 58 -22.31 -29.09 -11.11
N ARG A 59 -21.17 -28.67 -10.56
CA ARG A 59 -21.12 -27.75 -9.41
C ARG A 59 -21.69 -26.44 -9.93
N ARG A 60 -23.01 -26.27 -9.78
CA ARG A 60 -23.72 -25.08 -10.23
C ARG A 60 -23.11 -23.89 -9.52
N ASP A 61 -22.84 -22.83 -10.27
CA ASP A 61 -22.38 -21.59 -9.71
C ASP A 61 -23.44 -21.12 -8.70
N PRO A 62 -23.07 -20.94 -7.42
CA PRO A 62 -24.03 -20.59 -6.38
C PRO A 62 -24.70 -19.24 -6.66
N PHE A 63 -24.00 -18.32 -7.36
CA PHE A 63 -24.54 -17.00 -7.67
C PHE A 63 -25.62 -17.05 -8.75
N GLY A 64 -25.59 -18.02 -9.67
CA GLY A 64 -26.65 -18.21 -10.67
C GLY A 64 -27.99 -18.65 -10.09
N THR A 65 -28.02 -19.12 -8.85
CA THR A 65 -29.26 -19.46 -8.15
C THR A 65 -29.87 -18.28 -7.41
N LEU A 66 -29.11 -17.20 -7.22
CA LEU A 66 -29.59 -16.03 -6.50
C LEU A 66 -30.46 -15.16 -7.43
N PRO A 67 -31.59 -14.63 -6.93
CA PRO A 67 -32.31 -13.61 -7.67
C PRO A 67 -31.45 -12.35 -7.79
N TRP A 68 -31.66 -11.56 -8.86
CA TRP A 68 -30.79 -10.43 -9.20
C TRP A 68 -30.63 -9.40 -8.07
N TYR A 69 -31.66 -9.19 -7.24
CA TYR A 69 -31.60 -8.25 -6.12
C TYR A 69 -30.73 -8.77 -4.97
N ALA A 70 -30.70 -10.09 -4.75
CA ALA A 70 -29.81 -10.70 -3.76
C ALA A 70 -28.36 -10.64 -4.24
N LEU A 71 -28.15 -10.83 -5.55
CA LEU A 71 -26.84 -10.66 -6.17
C LEU A 71 -26.35 -9.21 -6.03
N ASP A 72 -27.21 -8.21 -6.25
CA ASP A 72 -26.87 -6.81 -5.99
C ASP A 72 -26.41 -6.60 -4.54
N VAL A 73 -27.17 -7.10 -3.55
CA VAL A 73 -26.78 -6.98 -2.13
C VAL A 73 -25.39 -7.57 -1.88
N VAL A 74 -25.08 -8.75 -2.43
CA VAL A 74 -23.75 -9.35 -2.27
C VAL A 74 -22.67 -8.48 -2.92
N LEU A 75 -22.89 -8.05 -4.16
CA LEU A 75 -21.92 -7.28 -4.93
C LEU A 75 -21.63 -5.92 -4.28
N PHE A 76 -22.67 -5.18 -3.88
CA PHE A 76 -22.51 -3.89 -3.22
C PHE A 76 -21.89 -3.99 -1.82
N ASN A 77 -21.90 -5.17 -1.19
CA ASN A 77 -21.21 -5.38 0.09
C ASN A 77 -19.74 -5.80 -0.06
N LEU A 78 -19.22 -5.99 -1.27
CA LEU A 78 -17.82 -6.33 -1.48
C LEU A 78 -16.87 -5.27 -0.89
N PRO A 79 -15.73 -5.68 -0.31
CA PRO A 79 -14.84 -4.77 0.39
C PRO A 79 -13.98 -3.92 -0.56
N ASP A 80 -13.60 -4.47 -1.72
CA ASP A 80 -12.60 -3.86 -2.59
C ASP A 80 -12.66 -4.35 -4.06
N LEU A 81 -11.99 -3.62 -4.96
CA LEU A 81 -11.94 -3.94 -6.39
C LEU A 81 -11.24 -5.28 -6.69
N PRO A 82 -10.14 -5.67 -6.00
CA PRO A 82 -9.56 -7.00 -6.16
C PRO A 82 -10.53 -8.14 -5.87
N THR A 83 -11.36 -8.04 -4.84
CA THR A 83 -12.36 -9.04 -4.49
C THR A 83 -13.43 -9.14 -5.57
N LEU A 84 -13.91 -7.99 -6.09
CA LEU A 84 -14.80 -7.97 -7.25
C LEU A 84 -14.16 -8.64 -8.47
N HIS A 85 -12.90 -8.33 -8.78
CA HIS A 85 -12.19 -8.97 -9.89
C HIS A 85 -12.16 -10.50 -9.73
N GLN A 86 -11.82 -11.00 -8.55
CA GLN A 86 -11.78 -12.43 -8.31
C GLN A 86 -13.14 -13.09 -8.42
N LEU A 87 -14.17 -12.44 -7.91
CA LEU A 87 -15.53 -12.94 -8.02
C LEU A 87 -15.94 -13.07 -9.49
N THR A 88 -15.63 -12.06 -10.32
CA THR A 88 -15.91 -12.12 -11.78
C THR A 88 -15.11 -13.18 -12.53
N LEU A 89 -13.95 -13.59 -12.01
CA LEU A 89 -13.17 -14.70 -12.57
C LEU A 89 -13.68 -16.07 -12.09
N ALA A 90 -14.21 -16.13 -10.86
CA ALA A 90 -14.65 -17.36 -10.22
C ALA A 90 -16.09 -17.75 -10.58
N SER A 91 -16.95 -16.76 -10.86
CA SER A 91 -18.38 -16.93 -11.14
C SER A 91 -18.74 -16.37 -12.51
N PRO A 92 -19.01 -17.24 -13.51
CA PRO A 92 -19.55 -16.83 -14.80
C PRO A 92 -20.88 -16.07 -14.64
N ASP A 93 -21.77 -16.48 -13.73
CA ASP A 93 -23.07 -15.82 -13.57
C ASP A 93 -22.93 -14.39 -13.05
N VAL A 94 -21.99 -14.12 -12.12
CA VAL A 94 -21.66 -12.75 -11.69
C VAL A 94 -21.13 -11.93 -12.86
N ARG A 95 -20.25 -12.51 -13.68
CA ARG A 95 -19.68 -11.80 -14.82
C ARG A 95 -20.76 -11.44 -15.84
N ASP A 96 -21.59 -12.41 -16.21
CA ASP A 96 -22.65 -12.25 -17.19
C ASP A 96 -23.69 -11.24 -16.67
N TYR A 97 -24.02 -11.27 -15.37
CA TYR A 97 -24.85 -10.25 -14.72
C TYR A 97 -24.32 -8.82 -14.88
N LEU A 98 -23.03 -8.61 -14.64
CA LEU A 98 -22.38 -7.30 -14.81
C LEU A 98 -22.33 -6.89 -16.29
N ASP A 99 -22.29 -7.86 -17.20
CA ASP A 99 -22.23 -7.67 -18.65
C ASP A 99 -23.60 -7.40 -19.31
N ASP A 100 -24.67 -7.92 -18.74
CA ASP A 100 -26.02 -7.76 -19.30
C ASP A 100 -26.69 -6.48 -18.80
N LYS A 101 -26.53 -6.13 -17.52
CA LYS A 101 -27.17 -4.92 -16.97
C LYS A 101 -26.36 -3.66 -17.27
N ILE A 102 -26.94 -2.72 -18.02
CA ILE A 102 -26.34 -1.42 -18.34
C ILE A 102 -26.17 -0.61 -17.05
N GLY A 103 -25.03 0.07 -16.88
CA GLY A 103 -24.78 0.96 -15.75
C GLY A 103 -24.47 0.32 -14.39
N ILE A 104 -24.73 -0.98 -14.20
CA ILE A 104 -24.46 -1.66 -12.92
C ILE A 104 -22.97 -1.73 -12.61
N MET A 105 -22.12 -2.13 -13.56
CA MET A 105 -20.68 -2.26 -13.33
C MET A 105 -20.01 -0.91 -12.95
N PRO A 106 -20.23 0.21 -13.66
CA PRO A 106 -19.73 1.52 -13.22
C PRO A 106 -20.23 1.91 -11.83
N LYS A 107 -21.54 1.75 -11.56
CA LYS A 107 -22.13 2.06 -10.25
C LYS A 107 -21.52 1.25 -9.11
N LEU A 108 -21.26 -0.04 -9.35
CA LEU A 108 -20.62 -0.94 -8.39
C LEU A 108 -19.16 -0.55 -8.13
N VAL A 109 -18.39 -0.27 -9.19
CA VAL A 109 -17.00 0.18 -9.06
C VAL A 109 -16.95 1.49 -8.27
N GLU A 110 -17.81 2.45 -8.59
CA GLU A 110 -17.93 3.72 -7.86
C GLU A 110 -18.26 3.51 -6.38
N HIS A 111 -19.24 2.67 -6.09
CA HIS A 111 -19.61 2.35 -4.71
C HIS A 111 -18.43 1.79 -3.91
N ILE A 112 -17.65 0.87 -4.51
CA ILE A 112 -16.49 0.27 -3.85
C ILE A 112 -15.41 1.33 -3.60
N ILE A 113 -15.09 2.19 -4.56
CA ILE A 113 -14.00 3.17 -4.40
C ILE A 113 -14.36 4.38 -3.52
N GLU A 114 -15.65 4.74 -3.42
CA GLU A 114 -16.13 5.90 -2.65
C GLU A 114 -16.56 5.60 -1.21
N ARG A 115 -16.60 4.33 -0.80
CA ARG A 115 -17.24 3.86 0.44
C ARG A 115 -16.83 4.63 1.71
N ARG A 116 -15.66 5.25 1.74
CA ARG A 116 -15.10 6.00 2.88
C ARG A 116 -15.66 7.42 3.06
N GLU A 117 -16.08 8.10 1.99
CA GLU A 117 -16.32 9.55 2.05
C GLU A 117 -17.73 9.97 2.44
N TYR A 118 -18.70 9.06 2.31
CA TYR A 118 -20.09 9.34 2.64
C TYR A 118 -20.35 9.51 4.14
N GLU A 119 -19.39 9.14 4.97
CA GLU A 119 -19.51 9.08 6.42
C GLU A 119 -18.83 10.27 7.14
N THR A 120 -17.97 11.02 6.46
CA THR A 120 -17.11 12.02 7.14
C THR A 120 -17.66 13.46 7.12
N LYS A 121 -18.68 13.76 6.29
CA LYS A 121 -19.03 15.15 5.98
C LYS A 121 -19.99 15.85 6.97
N TYR A 122 -20.54 15.14 7.96
CA TYR A 122 -21.65 15.69 8.76
C TYR A 122 -21.71 15.33 10.26
N ILE A 123 -20.69 14.72 10.86
CA ILE A 123 -20.80 14.26 12.25
C ILE A 123 -19.81 15.00 13.14
N ASN A 124 -20.35 15.64 14.18
CA ASN A 124 -19.61 16.25 15.28
C ASN A 124 -18.48 15.32 15.73
N GLU A 125 -17.27 15.85 15.89
CA GLU A 125 -16.03 15.08 16.11
C GLU A 125 -16.06 14.13 17.33
N GLU A 126 -17.03 14.28 18.23
CA GLU A 126 -17.08 13.60 19.53
C GLU A 126 -17.69 12.18 19.50
N GLU A 127 -18.44 11.76 18.48
CA GLU A 127 -19.25 10.53 18.59
C GLU A 127 -19.37 9.68 17.30
N CYS A 128 -18.26 9.52 16.57
CA CYS A 128 -18.23 8.62 15.41
C CYS A 128 -17.79 7.21 15.80
N ASP A 129 -18.76 6.31 15.99
CA ASP A 129 -18.58 4.87 16.24
C ASP A 129 -18.29 4.10 14.92
N TYR A 130 -17.19 4.46 14.24
CA TYR A 130 -16.77 3.71 13.06
C TYR A 130 -16.13 2.39 13.47
N SER A 131 -16.66 1.30 12.91
CA SER A 131 -16.02 0.00 13.04
C SER A 131 -14.69 -0.02 12.28
N GLN A 132 -13.74 -0.84 12.74
CA GLN A 132 -12.50 -1.11 12.00
C GLN A 132 -12.78 -1.62 10.57
N GLU A 133 -13.85 -2.39 10.40
CA GLU A 133 -14.23 -2.92 9.09
C GLU A 133 -14.62 -1.81 8.10
N ASP A 134 -15.22 -0.72 8.58
CA ASP A 134 -15.59 0.42 7.73
C ASP A 134 -14.38 1.30 7.42
N ALA A 135 -13.45 1.42 8.37
CA ALA A 135 -12.18 2.11 8.18
C ALA A 135 -11.30 1.50 7.10
N ASP A 136 -11.37 0.16 6.97
CA ASP A 136 -10.56 -0.63 6.05
C ASP A 136 -11.20 -0.77 4.66
N ARG A 137 -12.39 -0.20 4.44
CA ARG A 137 -13.11 -0.23 3.17
C ARG A 137 -12.82 0.99 2.30
N GLY A 138 -12.92 0.76 0.99
CA GLY A 138 -12.73 1.80 -0.02
C GLY A 138 -11.28 2.21 -0.24
N LEU A 139 -11.09 3.29 -0.99
CA LEU A 139 -9.78 3.80 -1.38
C LEU A 139 -9.56 5.20 -0.81
N ASN A 140 -8.28 5.55 -0.62
CA ASN A 140 -7.92 6.93 -0.38
C ASN A 140 -8.26 7.80 -1.60
N GLU A 141 -8.55 9.09 -1.35
CA GLU A 141 -8.96 10.07 -2.34
C GLU A 141 -8.02 10.17 -3.56
N ASP A 142 -6.71 10.28 -3.37
CA ASP A 142 -5.78 10.36 -4.51
C ASP A 142 -5.76 9.05 -5.31
N THR A 143 -5.92 7.91 -4.63
CA THR A 143 -5.94 6.58 -5.27
C THR A 143 -7.18 6.41 -6.15
N ARG A 144 -8.37 6.82 -5.68
CA ARG A 144 -9.60 6.80 -6.50
C ARG A 144 -9.53 7.78 -7.67
N ILE A 145 -8.96 8.98 -7.46
CA ILE A 145 -8.78 9.99 -8.52
C ILE A 145 -7.92 9.38 -9.62
N PHE A 146 -6.79 8.76 -9.27
CA PHE A 146 -5.92 8.11 -10.23
C PHE A 146 -6.60 6.94 -10.96
N PHE A 147 -7.38 6.11 -10.27
CA PHE A 147 -8.12 5.06 -10.95
C PHE A 147 -9.17 5.58 -11.93
N ARG A 148 -9.95 6.61 -11.56
CA ARG A 148 -10.91 7.25 -12.48
C ARG A 148 -10.20 7.88 -13.67
N THR A 149 -9.12 8.62 -13.42
CA THR A 149 -8.27 9.19 -14.48
C THR A 149 -7.78 8.12 -15.46
N LEU A 150 -7.32 6.96 -14.98
CA LEU A 150 -6.94 5.85 -15.86
C LEU A 150 -8.11 5.34 -16.71
N VAL A 151 -9.28 5.18 -16.11
CA VAL A 151 -10.48 4.76 -16.85
C VAL A 151 -10.81 5.75 -17.96
N TYR A 152 -10.79 7.05 -17.69
CA TYR A 152 -11.08 8.09 -18.69
C TYR A 152 -10.04 8.13 -19.82
N LEU A 153 -8.76 7.99 -19.49
CA LEU A 153 -7.67 7.91 -20.47
C LEU A 153 -7.80 6.67 -21.36
N TRP A 154 -8.08 5.50 -20.78
CA TRP A 154 -8.27 4.26 -21.54
C TRP A 154 -9.55 4.26 -22.37
N TRP A 155 -10.63 4.85 -21.86
CA TRP A 155 -11.88 5.02 -22.61
C TRP A 155 -11.64 5.91 -23.83
N LYS A 156 -10.98 7.06 -23.68
CA LYS A 156 -10.62 7.93 -24.81
C LYS A 156 -9.80 7.19 -25.87
N GLU A 157 -8.80 6.44 -25.44
CA GLU A 157 -7.95 5.63 -26.31
C GLU A 157 -8.74 4.54 -27.08
N ASP A 158 -9.67 3.86 -26.41
CA ASP A 158 -10.52 2.82 -26.99
C ASP A 158 -11.55 3.39 -27.97
N SER A 159 -12.19 4.50 -27.62
CA SER A 159 -13.17 5.21 -28.45
C SER A 159 -12.56 5.66 -29.77
N VAL A 160 -11.38 6.29 -29.74
CA VAL A 160 -10.65 6.69 -30.95
C VAL A 160 -10.25 5.47 -31.78
N ALA A 161 -9.78 4.40 -31.14
CA ALA A 161 -9.37 3.18 -31.85
C ALA A 161 -10.53 2.44 -32.54
N LYS A 162 -11.75 2.55 -31.99
CA LYS A 162 -12.97 1.92 -32.55
C LYS A 162 -13.78 2.85 -33.44
N GLY A 163 -13.45 4.14 -33.49
CA GLY A 163 -14.26 5.15 -34.18
C GLY A 163 -15.62 5.37 -33.55
N VAL A 164 -15.75 5.15 -32.23
CA VAL A 164 -17.00 5.33 -31.49
C VAL A 164 -16.90 6.61 -30.66
N PRO A 165 -17.89 7.51 -30.69
CA PRO A 165 -17.92 8.70 -29.85
C PRO A 165 -17.77 8.36 -28.36
N SER A 166 -17.19 9.28 -27.59
CA SER A 166 -17.01 9.15 -26.15
C SER A 166 -17.70 10.31 -25.43
N ASP A 167 -18.95 10.61 -25.81
CA ASP A 167 -19.62 11.86 -25.45
C ASP A 167 -19.80 12.04 -23.93
N ASP A 168 -19.98 10.94 -23.21
CA ASP A 168 -20.09 10.94 -21.75
C ASP A 168 -18.74 10.90 -21.02
N ASN A 169 -17.61 10.75 -21.74
CA ASN A 169 -16.28 10.73 -21.12
C ASN A 169 -15.90 12.16 -20.70
N PRO A 170 -15.69 12.43 -19.39
CA PRO A 170 -15.39 13.79 -18.92
C PRO A 170 -13.98 14.27 -19.27
N LEU A 171 -13.17 13.46 -19.95
CA LEU A 171 -11.83 13.83 -20.36
C LEU A 171 -11.89 14.94 -21.44
N PRO A 172 -11.34 16.14 -21.18
CA PRO A 172 -11.30 17.21 -22.17
C PRO A 172 -10.41 16.83 -23.36
N GLU A 173 -10.61 17.47 -24.51
CA GLU A 173 -9.75 17.28 -25.69
C GLU A 173 -8.36 17.94 -25.54
N ASP A 174 -8.27 18.96 -24.70
CA ASP A 174 -7.07 19.75 -24.45
C ASP A 174 -6.31 19.24 -23.23
N PHE A 175 -5.03 18.94 -23.40
CA PHE A 175 -4.15 18.56 -22.29
C PHE A 175 -3.94 19.70 -21.28
N ASN A 176 -3.99 20.95 -21.74
CA ASN A 176 -3.84 22.14 -20.92
C ASN A 176 -5.10 22.50 -20.14
N ASN A 177 -6.20 21.76 -20.33
CA ASN A 177 -7.37 21.92 -19.49
C ASN A 177 -6.99 21.62 -18.02
N PRO A 178 -7.36 22.49 -17.06
CA PRO A 178 -7.03 22.30 -15.64
C PRO A 178 -7.36 20.90 -15.09
N LEU A 179 -8.43 20.26 -15.56
CA LEU A 179 -8.85 18.92 -15.13
C LEU A 179 -7.79 17.84 -15.39
N VAL A 180 -7.00 18.00 -16.47
CA VAL A 180 -5.95 17.05 -16.87
C VAL A 180 -4.58 17.58 -16.47
N TYR A 181 -4.36 18.87 -16.67
CA TYR A 181 -3.09 19.52 -16.38
C TYR A 181 -2.69 19.37 -14.91
N ASN A 182 -3.68 19.36 -14.01
CA ASN A 182 -3.48 19.25 -12.58
C ASN A 182 -3.51 17.81 -12.05
N ILE A 183 -3.48 16.78 -12.91
CA ILE A 183 -3.47 15.37 -12.46
C ILE A 183 -2.26 15.07 -11.57
N ASN A 184 -1.15 15.75 -11.82
CA ASN A 184 0.04 15.57 -11.01
C ASN A 184 -0.08 16.26 -9.63
N ILE A 185 -1.06 17.17 -9.43
CA ILE A 185 -1.38 17.77 -8.14
C ILE A 185 -2.17 16.78 -7.28
N THR A 186 -1.71 16.49 -6.07
CA THR A 186 -2.48 15.74 -5.04
C THR A 186 -3.49 16.67 -4.36
N VAL A 187 -4.43 16.14 -3.57
CA VAL A 187 -5.47 16.97 -2.91
C VAL A 187 -4.91 17.83 -1.76
N GLU A 188 -3.65 17.65 -1.39
CA GLU A 188 -3.06 18.18 -0.17
C GLU A 188 -2.61 19.66 -0.25
N GLY A 189 -3.04 20.50 0.72
CA GLY A 189 -2.31 21.73 1.09
C GLY A 189 -2.86 23.10 0.66
N PHE A 190 -4.17 23.23 0.44
CA PHE A 190 -4.94 24.45 0.09
C PHE A 190 -5.21 24.69 -1.41
N TYR A 191 -6.50 24.89 -1.72
CA TYR A 191 -7.18 24.88 -3.02
C TYR A 191 -7.04 23.58 -3.81
N GLU A 192 -8.05 22.71 -3.71
CA GLU A 192 -8.21 21.53 -4.56
C GLU A 192 -8.33 21.99 -6.02
N PRO A 193 -7.30 21.82 -6.87
CA PRO A 193 -7.53 22.05 -8.29
C PRO A 193 -8.52 20.99 -8.76
N GLU A 194 -9.48 21.39 -9.59
CA GLU A 194 -10.36 20.42 -10.22
C GLU A 194 -9.51 19.43 -11.02
N LYS A 195 -9.78 18.14 -10.83
CA LYS A 195 -9.15 17.03 -11.55
C LYS A 195 -10.23 16.21 -12.20
N VAL A 196 -9.95 15.65 -13.37
CA VAL A 196 -10.90 14.77 -14.07
C VAL A 196 -11.34 13.59 -13.20
N GLY A 197 -10.44 13.08 -12.34
CA GLY A 197 -10.73 11.97 -11.43
C GLY A 197 -11.67 12.30 -10.26
N ILE A 198 -12.06 13.57 -10.06
CA ILE A 198 -13.11 13.94 -9.10
C ILE A 198 -14.49 13.56 -9.66
N ILE A 199 -14.65 13.59 -10.99
CA ILE A 199 -15.89 13.25 -11.67
C ILE A 199 -16.12 11.74 -11.55
N ARG A 200 -17.32 11.33 -11.12
CA ARG A 200 -17.72 9.93 -11.00
C ARG A 200 -17.88 9.26 -12.36
N LEU A 201 -17.60 7.96 -12.41
CA LEU A 201 -17.77 7.14 -13.59
C LEU A 201 -19.22 7.16 -14.10
N PRO A 202 -19.46 7.63 -15.34
CA PRO A 202 -20.79 7.59 -15.96
C PRO A 202 -21.31 6.16 -16.12
N ALA A 203 -22.64 6.00 -16.17
CA ALA A 203 -23.29 4.70 -16.41
C ALA A 203 -22.93 4.08 -17.78
N SER A 204 -22.53 4.91 -18.74
CA SER A 204 -22.05 4.53 -20.07
C SER A 204 -20.57 4.10 -20.12
N THR A 205 -19.85 4.15 -18.99
CA THR A 205 -18.44 3.73 -18.95
C THR A 205 -18.27 2.31 -19.49
N PRO A 206 -17.39 2.08 -20.49
CA PRO A 206 -17.30 0.77 -21.12
C PRO A 206 -16.83 -0.34 -20.17
N LYS A 207 -17.59 -1.44 -20.13
CA LYS A 207 -17.38 -2.57 -19.20
C LYS A 207 -16.01 -3.21 -19.34
N HIS A 208 -15.46 -3.31 -20.56
CA HIS A 208 -14.12 -3.89 -20.78
C HIS A 208 -13.01 -3.01 -20.21
N ILE A 209 -13.19 -1.68 -20.18
CA ILE A 209 -12.27 -0.75 -19.51
C ILE A 209 -12.32 -0.95 -17.99
N LEU A 210 -13.52 -1.12 -17.43
CA LEU A 210 -13.68 -1.43 -16.01
C LEU A 210 -13.07 -2.79 -15.64
N ARG A 211 -13.20 -3.83 -16.48
CA ARG A 211 -12.47 -5.09 -16.27
C ARG A 211 -10.95 -4.90 -16.28
N HIS A 212 -10.46 -4.00 -17.12
CA HIS A 212 -9.03 -3.64 -17.11
C HIS A 212 -8.61 -2.96 -15.79
N LEU A 213 -9.46 -2.06 -15.26
CA LEU A 213 -9.26 -1.46 -13.95
C LEU A 213 -9.22 -2.52 -12.84
N LEU A 214 -10.19 -3.44 -12.80
CA LEU A 214 -10.25 -4.54 -11.83
C LEU A 214 -8.98 -5.41 -11.86
N SER A 215 -8.50 -5.71 -13.07
CA SER A 215 -7.25 -6.42 -13.29
C SER A 215 -6.02 -5.63 -12.85
N LEU A 216 -5.98 -4.31 -13.11
CA LEU A 216 -4.91 -3.44 -12.60
C LEU A 216 -4.92 -3.39 -11.06
N ALA A 217 -6.07 -3.13 -10.43
CA ALA A 217 -6.20 -3.05 -8.98
C ALA A 217 -5.70 -4.33 -8.30
N SER A 218 -6.07 -5.50 -8.82
CA SER A 218 -5.58 -6.80 -8.31
C SER A 218 -4.07 -6.97 -8.46
N ARG A 219 -3.51 -6.55 -9.60
CA ARG A 219 -2.05 -6.61 -9.84
C ARG A 219 -1.29 -5.66 -8.93
N LEU A 220 -1.78 -4.44 -8.76
CA LEU A 220 -1.20 -3.44 -7.88
C LEU A 220 -1.21 -3.94 -6.43
N ARG A 221 -2.34 -4.41 -5.92
CA ARG A 221 -2.41 -4.96 -4.55
C ARG A 221 -1.41 -6.10 -4.35
N ARG A 222 -1.29 -7.01 -5.32
CA ARG A 222 -0.26 -8.06 -5.28
C ARG A 222 1.15 -7.49 -5.19
N ASP A 223 1.48 -6.51 -6.03
CA ASP A 223 2.83 -5.93 -6.07
C ASP A 223 3.12 -5.14 -4.79
N VAL A 224 2.13 -4.43 -4.24
CA VAL A 224 2.16 -3.73 -2.94
C VAL A 224 2.51 -4.68 -1.80
N HIS A 225 1.77 -5.78 -1.67
CA HIS A 225 2.01 -6.76 -0.62
C HIS A 225 3.33 -7.52 -0.82
N ALA A 226 3.72 -7.79 -2.07
CA ALA A 226 5.02 -8.38 -2.35
C ALA A 226 6.18 -7.47 -1.92
N PHE A 227 6.11 -6.18 -2.26
CA PHE A 227 7.05 -5.17 -1.77
C PHE A 227 7.08 -5.12 -0.25
N PHE A 228 5.90 -5.04 0.37
CA PHE A 228 5.76 -4.94 1.81
C PHE A 228 6.40 -6.13 2.53
N HIS A 229 6.04 -7.36 2.16
CA HIS A 229 6.56 -8.55 2.84
C HIS A 229 8.05 -8.76 2.62
N GLU A 230 8.59 -8.41 1.46
CA GLU A 230 10.05 -8.43 1.25
C GLU A 230 10.75 -7.43 2.15
N THR A 231 10.19 -6.24 2.27
CA THR A 231 10.77 -5.21 3.11
C THR A 231 10.69 -5.58 4.58
N MET A 232 9.56 -6.14 5.03
CA MET A 232 9.41 -6.66 6.39
C MET A 232 10.38 -7.80 6.68
N ALA A 233 10.58 -8.73 5.73
CA ALA A 233 11.57 -9.79 5.86
C ALA A 233 13.00 -9.22 5.93
N LEU A 234 13.29 -8.16 5.18
CA LEU A 234 14.58 -7.48 5.24
C LEU A 234 14.78 -6.81 6.61
N CYS A 235 13.79 -6.06 7.11
CA CYS A 235 13.83 -5.44 8.43
C CYS A 235 14.02 -6.49 9.53
N ALA A 236 13.24 -7.59 9.50
CA ALA A 236 13.30 -8.66 10.50
C ALA A 236 14.64 -9.41 10.50
N SER A 237 15.26 -9.61 9.33
CA SER A 237 16.55 -10.31 9.21
C SER A 237 17.76 -9.42 9.50
N THR A 238 17.57 -8.10 9.51
CA THR A 238 18.62 -7.11 9.77
C THR A 238 18.71 -6.84 11.27
N LYS A 239 19.65 -7.51 11.94
CA LYS A 239 19.93 -7.26 13.36
C LYS A 239 20.43 -5.82 13.50
N MET A 240 19.72 -4.99 14.26
CA MET A 240 20.26 -3.70 14.68
C MET A 240 21.53 -3.95 15.49
N LEU A 241 22.65 -3.46 14.98
CA LEU A 241 23.93 -3.63 15.65
C LEU A 241 24.05 -2.65 16.81
N GLU A 242 24.58 -3.12 17.94
CA GLU A 242 25.12 -2.22 18.95
C GLU A 242 26.34 -1.52 18.34
N LEU A 243 26.21 -0.25 17.94
CA LEU A 243 27.36 0.51 17.42
C LEU A 243 28.29 0.86 18.58
N LYS A 244 29.29 0.00 18.79
CA LYS A 244 30.39 0.21 19.75
C LYS A 244 31.40 1.21 19.19
N ASN A 245 31.03 2.46 18.94
CA ASN A 245 32.01 3.44 18.44
C ASN A 245 32.63 4.25 19.60
N LYS A 246 33.93 4.06 19.85
CA LYS A 246 34.66 4.57 21.03
C LYS A 246 35.19 6.02 20.90
N LYS A 247 34.95 6.72 19.78
CA LYS A 247 35.72 7.93 19.41
C LYS A 247 34.94 9.26 19.31
N ALA A 248 33.68 9.36 19.74
CA ALA A 248 32.99 10.66 19.80
C ALA A 248 32.10 10.78 21.05
N HIS A 249 32.10 11.98 21.65
CA HIS A 249 31.31 12.33 22.81
C HIS A 249 29.82 12.44 22.43
N TRP A 250 29.03 11.50 22.92
CA TRP A 250 27.61 11.74 23.20
C TRP A 250 27.54 12.86 24.25
N PRO A 251 26.54 13.76 24.28
CA PRO A 251 26.42 14.77 25.34
C PRO A 251 26.66 14.10 26.69
N ASN A 252 27.65 14.62 27.42
CA ASN A 252 28.54 13.88 28.31
C ASN A 252 27.89 13.07 29.46
N ASN A 253 26.57 13.17 29.64
CA ASN A 253 25.83 12.57 30.75
C ASN A 253 24.67 11.64 30.31
N GLY A 254 24.51 11.36 29.01
CA GLY A 254 23.41 10.52 28.51
C GLY A 254 23.81 9.05 28.25
N PRO A 255 23.02 8.05 28.67
CA PRO A 255 23.21 6.68 28.21
C PRO A 255 22.98 6.61 26.69
N ARG A 256 23.89 5.93 25.97
CA ARG A 256 23.73 5.71 24.52
C ARG A 256 22.43 4.94 24.25
N PRO A 257 21.67 5.27 23.19
CA PRO A 257 20.50 4.51 22.83
C PRO A 257 20.85 3.06 22.55
N ARG A 258 20.29 2.14 23.35
CA ARG A 258 20.37 0.71 23.05
C ARG A 258 19.33 0.43 21.96
N GLY A 259 19.80 0.25 20.72
CA GLY A 259 19.00 -0.29 19.63
C GLY A 259 18.75 -1.78 19.85
N ILE A 260 17.99 -2.13 20.88
CA ILE A 260 17.49 -3.51 21.05
C ILE A 260 16.21 -3.55 20.23
N PRO A 261 16.18 -4.24 19.06
CA PRO A 261 14.92 -4.48 18.37
C PRO A 261 14.04 -5.24 19.36
N HIS A 262 12.81 -4.79 19.57
CA HIS A 262 11.88 -5.57 20.38
C HIS A 262 11.75 -6.96 19.73
N PRO A 263 11.99 -8.05 20.48
CA PRO A 263 11.88 -9.39 19.92
C PRO A 263 10.48 -9.54 19.34
N THR A 264 10.42 -9.71 18.03
CA THR A 264 9.18 -9.70 17.27
C THR A 264 8.37 -10.93 17.63
N CYS A 265 7.21 -10.70 18.26
CA CYS A 265 6.20 -11.73 18.45
C CYS A 265 5.49 -11.92 17.10
N GLY A 266 5.76 -13.04 16.40
CA GLY A 266 5.00 -13.50 15.24
C GLY A 266 5.65 -13.32 13.87
N THR A 267 5.52 -14.33 13.00
CA THR A 267 6.02 -14.36 11.60
C THR A 267 5.11 -13.65 10.60
N ARG A 268 3.96 -13.12 11.04
CA ARG A 268 2.99 -12.45 10.18
C ARG A 268 2.98 -10.97 10.52
N TYR A 269 3.53 -10.16 9.63
CA TYR A 269 3.38 -8.72 9.67
C TYR A 269 2.14 -8.39 8.81
N PRO A 270 0.96 -8.13 9.39
CA PRO A 270 -0.17 -7.65 8.61
C PRO A 270 0.11 -6.21 8.18
N LEU A 271 -0.25 -5.89 6.94
CA LEU A 271 -0.24 -4.53 6.40
C LEU A 271 -1.38 -3.72 7.06
N SER A 272 -1.19 -2.44 7.35
CA SER A 272 -2.34 -1.56 7.68
C SER A 272 -2.96 -1.00 6.40
N TRP A 273 -4.24 -0.64 6.43
CA TRP A 273 -4.90 -0.05 5.25
C TRP A 273 -4.16 1.19 4.74
N MET A 274 -3.71 2.07 5.66
CA MET A 274 -2.94 3.27 5.33
C MET A 274 -1.64 2.96 4.58
N GLU A 275 -0.91 1.93 5.02
CA GLU A 275 0.30 1.48 4.35
C GLU A 275 -0.01 0.90 2.97
N GLU A 276 -1.10 0.14 2.82
CA GLU A 276 -1.56 -0.34 1.52
C GLU A 276 -1.85 0.83 0.58
N GLN A 277 -2.61 1.83 1.02
CA GLN A 277 -2.96 2.98 0.18
C GLN A 277 -1.74 3.81 -0.24
N ARG A 278 -0.79 4.08 0.67
CA ARG A 278 0.46 4.80 0.32
C ARG A 278 1.28 4.03 -0.71
N LEU A 279 1.42 2.72 -0.52
CA LEU A 279 2.12 1.87 -1.46
C LEU A 279 1.38 1.84 -2.80
N MET A 280 0.06 1.65 -2.81
CA MET A 280 -0.76 1.67 -4.02
C MET A 280 -0.57 2.97 -4.80
N LEU A 281 -0.60 4.12 -4.12
CA LEU A 281 -0.40 5.43 -4.73
C LEU A 281 1.01 5.54 -5.35
N ALA A 282 2.05 5.12 -4.63
CA ALA A 282 3.43 5.12 -5.12
C ALA A 282 3.62 4.20 -6.34
N PHE A 283 2.96 3.04 -6.38
CA PHE A 283 2.94 2.18 -7.55
C PHE A 283 2.13 2.78 -8.70
N LEU A 284 1.02 3.49 -8.43
CA LEU A 284 0.14 4.09 -9.43
C LEU A 284 0.78 5.26 -10.18
N LYS A 285 1.55 6.12 -9.52
CA LYS A 285 2.20 7.30 -10.14
C LYS A 285 2.97 6.96 -11.43
N PRO A 286 3.86 5.95 -11.46
CA PRO A 286 4.49 5.51 -12.70
C PRO A 286 3.51 5.01 -13.76
N TYR A 287 2.42 4.33 -13.39
CA TYR A 287 1.39 3.88 -14.35
C TYR A 287 0.64 5.05 -14.97
N ILE A 288 0.18 6.02 -14.16
CA ILE A 288 -0.49 7.25 -14.62
C ILE A 288 0.40 8.00 -15.59
N PHE A 289 1.65 8.25 -15.20
CA PHE A 289 2.64 8.91 -16.06
C PHE A 289 2.81 8.20 -17.40
N SER A 290 2.94 6.87 -17.37
CA SER A 290 3.12 6.05 -18.58
C SER A 290 1.92 6.14 -19.52
N VAL A 291 0.69 6.12 -18.98
CA VAL A 291 -0.54 6.25 -19.78
C VAL A 291 -0.72 7.67 -20.30
N LEU A 292 -0.48 8.69 -19.47
CA LEU A 292 -0.52 10.10 -19.90
C LEU A 292 0.46 10.36 -21.03
N ARG A 293 1.72 9.96 -20.89
CA ARG A 293 2.72 10.10 -21.96
C ARG A 293 2.29 9.42 -23.26
N ARG A 294 1.69 8.22 -23.17
CA ARG A 294 1.17 7.52 -24.34
C ARG A 294 0.02 8.29 -24.99
N VAL A 295 -0.95 8.74 -24.21
CA VAL A 295 -2.16 9.42 -24.71
C VAL A 295 -1.84 10.81 -25.26
N VAL A 296 -0.99 11.57 -24.57
CA VAL A 296 -0.62 12.96 -24.89
C VAL A 296 0.50 13.01 -25.95
N CYS A 297 1.63 12.37 -25.69
CA CYS A 297 2.83 12.54 -26.53
C CYS A 297 2.88 11.56 -27.71
N GLU A 298 2.58 10.28 -27.47
CA GLU A 298 2.73 9.23 -28.50
C GLU A 298 1.54 9.18 -29.45
N LYS A 299 0.31 9.20 -28.91
CA LYS A 299 -0.94 9.10 -29.68
C LYS A 299 -1.58 10.45 -29.99
N ARG A 300 -1.19 11.53 -29.29
CA ARG A 300 -1.72 12.89 -29.47
C ARG A 300 -3.25 12.95 -29.41
N LEU A 301 -3.86 12.14 -28.54
CA LEU A 301 -5.31 12.12 -28.33
C LEU A 301 -5.78 13.30 -27.48
N LEU A 302 -4.89 13.81 -26.64
CA LEU A 302 -5.05 15.06 -25.92
C LEU A 302 -4.11 16.07 -26.56
N ARG A 303 -4.67 17.10 -27.18
CA ARG A 303 -3.88 18.08 -27.93
C ARG A 303 -3.26 19.07 -26.93
N PRO A 304 -1.93 19.22 -26.86
CA PRO A 304 -1.36 20.37 -26.19
C PRO A 304 -1.61 21.62 -27.07
N LEU A 305 -1.98 22.75 -26.48
CA LEU A 305 -1.93 24.03 -27.21
C LEU A 305 -0.50 24.29 -27.66
N SER A 306 -0.37 24.81 -28.89
CA SER A 306 0.90 25.30 -29.44
C SER A 306 1.50 26.43 -28.62
N CYS A 307 0.70 27.10 -27.78
CA CYS A 307 1.09 28.17 -26.89
C CYS A 307 0.26 28.11 -25.60
N LEU A 308 0.94 28.02 -24.46
CA LEU A 308 0.32 28.31 -23.17
C LEU A 308 0.04 29.82 -23.08
N PRO A 309 -1.05 30.25 -22.42
CA PRO A 309 -1.30 31.67 -22.18
C PRO A 309 -0.13 32.29 -21.39
N ASP A 310 0.26 33.51 -21.77
CA ASP A 310 1.27 34.33 -21.09
C ASP A 310 0.57 35.60 -20.53
N PRO A 311 0.55 35.82 -19.21
CA PRO A 311 1.16 35.00 -18.17
C PRO A 311 0.43 33.67 -17.95
N LEU A 312 1.20 32.63 -17.59
CA LEU A 312 0.64 31.36 -17.13
C LEU A 312 -0.23 31.62 -15.89
N PRO A 313 -1.43 31.00 -15.81
CA PRO A 313 -2.19 31.00 -14.56
C PRO A 313 -1.29 30.52 -13.43
N GLU A 314 -1.38 31.14 -12.25
CA GLU A 314 -0.51 30.88 -11.06
C GLU A 314 -0.42 29.40 -10.64
N ARG A 315 -1.29 28.54 -11.18
CA ARG A 315 -1.42 27.11 -10.84
C ARG A 315 -0.92 26.18 -11.94
N MET A 316 -0.46 26.70 -13.08
CA MET A 316 0.09 25.89 -14.16
C MET A 316 1.61 25.85 -14.08
N TYR A 317 2.17 24.66 -13.86
CA TYR A 317 3.61 24.44 -13.90
C TYR A 317 4.13 24.39 -15.33
N PRO A 318 5.03 25.29 -15.77
CA PRO A 318 5.43 25.42 -17.18
C PRO A 318 6.07 24.15 -17.77
N ASP A 319 6.67 23.30 -16.92
CA ASP A 319 7.43 22.12 -17.37
C ASP A 319 6.59 20.82 -17.41
N THR A 320 5.30 20.79 -17.04
CA THR A 320 4.51 19.53 -16.99
C THR A 320 4.52 18.77 -18.32
N LEU A 321 4.18 19.44 -19.43
CA LEU A 321 4.18 18.83 -20.76
C LEU A 321 5.59 18.41 -21.18
N LYS A 322 6.58 19.28 -20.97
CA LYS A 322 7.99 19.01 -21.28
C LYS A 322 8.51 17.79 -20.52
N ASN A 323 8.13 17.61 -19.25
CA ASN A 323 8.53 16.47 -18.44
C ASN A 323 7.89 15.16 -18.95
N LEU A 324 6.64 15.19 -19.43
CA LEU A 324 6.04 14.05 -20.13
C LEU A 324 6.79 13.71 -21.42
N GLU A 325 7.07 14.72 -22.26
CA GLU A 325 7.75 14.55 -23.55
C GLU A 325 9.17 14.00 -23.38
N GLN A 326 9.91 14.54 -22.41
CA GLN A 326 11.27 14.11 -22.06
C GLN A 326 11.30 12.77 -21.30
N ASN A 327 10.13 12.17 -21.02
CA ASN A 327 9.98 10.97 -20.21
C ASN A 327 10.67 11.12 -18.83
N SER A 328 10.59 12.32 -18.25
CA SER A 328 11.10 12.60 -16.92
C SER A 328 10.02 12.37 -15.86
N LEU A 329 9.90 11.12 -15.42
CA LEU A 329 8.95 10.72 -14.38
C LEU A 329 9.17 11.52 -13.09
N ALA A 330 10.43 11.66 -12.67
CA ALA A 330 10.74 12.36 -11.43
C ALA A 330 10.35 13.84 -11.51
N ASP A 331 10.74 14.52 -12.58
CA ASP A 331 10.44 15.94 -12.77
C ASP A 331 8.94 16.19 -13.04
N PHE A 332 8.20 15.22 -13.56
CA PHE A 332 6.74 15.35 -13.72
C PHE A 332 6.00 15.40 -12.38
N TRP A 333 6.49 14.66 -11.38
CA TRP A 333 5.95 14.62 -10.03
C TRP A 333 6.70 15.55 -9.06
N SER A 334 7.73 16.27 -9.50
CA SER A 334 8.52 17.18 -8.67
C SER A 334 7.90 18.55 -8.38
N PRO A 335 6.97 19.14 -9.17
CA PRO A 335 6.40 20.45 -8.83
C PRO A 335 5.62 20.43 -7.51
N TYR A 336 5.20 19.24 -7.09
CA TYR A 336 4.63 18.94 -5.77
C TYR A 336 5.65 19.02 -4.64
N ALA A 337 6.94 19.03 -4.96
CA ALA A 337 8.03 19.10 -4.01
C ALA A 337 8.41 20.53 -3.54
N ASN A 338 7.82 21.60 -4.11
CA ASN A 338 8.40 22.95 -3.98
C ASN A 338 7.67 24.02 -3.13
N TYR A 339 6.48 23.81 -2.56
CA TYR A 339 5.86 24.75 -1.59
C TYR A 339 6.07 24.30 -0.14
N GLY A 340 7.26 24.56 0.38
CA GLY A 340 7.56 24.40 1.81
C GLY A 340 8.17 23.04 2.20
N TRP A 341 8.12 22.77 3.51
CA TRP A 341 9.00 21.82 4.20
C TRP A 341 8.45 20.37 4.22
N MET A 342 7.37 20.12 3.48
CA MET A 342 6.43 19.00 3.59
C MET A 342 6.53 18.00 2.40
N ARG A 343 7.62 18.04 1.62
CA ARG A 343 7.47 17.87 0.16
C ARG A 343 8.39 16.91 -0.59
N THR A 344 9.25 16.15 0.09
CA THR A 344 10.12 15.13 -0.56
C THR A 344 9.53 13.71 -0.51
N GLU A 345 8.49 13.51 0.29
CA GLU A 345 8.00 12.23 0.78
C GLU A 345 7.33 11.39 -0.30
N SER A 346 6.47 12.01 -1.10
CA SER A 346 5.71 11.32 -2.12
C SER A 346 6.57 10.95 -3.35
N MET A 347 7.69 11.66 -3.54
CA MET A 347 8.71 11.38 -4.55
C MET A 347 9.58 10.22 -4.12
N GLU A 348 10.01 10.24 -2.87
CA GLU A 348 10.81 9.18 -2.28
C GLU A 348 10.09 7.83 -2.23
N GLN A 349 8.81 7.82 -1.88
CA GLN A 349 7.98 6.61 -1.97
C GLN A 349 8.00 6.04 -3.40
N MET A 350 7.82 6.90 -4.40
CA MET A 350 7.86 6.49 -5.79
C MET A 350 9.25 5.96 -6.16
N GLU A 351 10.33 6.67 -5.83
CA GLU A 351 11.71 6.24 -6.08
C GLU A 351 12.04 4.90 -5.41
N THR A 352 11.54 4.69 -4.20
CA THR A 352 11.70 3.44 -3.45
C THR A 352 11.06 2.26 -4.18
N VAL A 353 9.81 2.43 -4.63
CA VAL A 353 9.10 1.42 -5.41
C VAL A 353 9.79 1.17 -6.75
N LEU A 354 10.27 2.23 -7.42
CA LEU A 354 11.02 2.10 -8.66
C LEU A 354 12.31 1.32 -8.45
N GLY A 355 13.11 1.68 -7.44
CA GLY A 355 14.34 0.98 -7.08
C GLY A 355 14.10 -0.50 -6.82
N TRP A 356 13.06 -0.83 -6.05
CA TRP A 356 12.64 -2.22 -5.82
C TRP A 356 12.29 -2.95 -7.11
N LEU A 357 11.45 -2.33 -7.96
CA LEU A 357 11.07 -2.88 -9.27
C LEU A 357 12.28 -3.12 -10.17
N GLU A 358 13.30 -2.24 -10.10
CA GLU A 358 14.54 -2.37 -10.87
C GLU A 358 15.42 -3.50 -10.37
N GLU A 359 15.61 -3.60 -9.06
CA GLU A 359 16.45 -4.61 -8.41
C GLU A 359 15.95 -6.03 -8.70
N GLY A 360 14.63 -6.23 -8.73
CA GLY A 360 14.07 -7.51 -9.06
C GLY A 360 13.63 -7.68 -10.51
N LYS A 361 14.12 -6.90 -11.51
CA LYS A 361 13.76 -7.12 -12.93
C LYS A 361 13.89 -8.59 -13.38
N GLY A 362 14.87 -9.34 -12.87
CA GLY A 362 15.00 -10.79 -13.11
C GLY A 362 13.97 -11.64 -12.36
N SER A 363 13.82 -11.43 -11.06
CA SER A 363 12.98 -12.24 -10.16
C SER A 363 11.48 -11.90 -10.26
N HIS A 364 11.14 -10.63 -10.44
CA HIS A 364 9.78 -10.10 -10.56
C HIS A 364 9.15 -10.41 -11.91
N ALA A 365 9.93 -10.49 -13.00
CA ALA A 365 9.39 -10.93 -14.29
C ALA A 365 8.77 -12.35 -14.20
N ILE A 366 9.36 -13.21 -13.38
CA ILE A 366 8.85 -14.56 -13.08
C ILE A 366 7.62 -14.48 -12.17
N ARG A 367 7.62 -13.63 -11.14
CA ARG A 367 6.43 -13.44 -10.27
C ARG A 367 5.23 -12.85 -11.00
N ARG A 368 5.44 -11.92 -11.94
CA ARG A 368 4.38 -11.31 -12.75
C ARG A 368 3.62 -12.34 -13.60
N LYS A 369 4.27 -13.46 -13.96
CA LYS A 369 3.67 -14.58 -14.70
C LYS A 369 2.92 -15.57 -13.82
N ARG A 370 3.05 -15.54 -12.48
CA ARG A 370 2.30 -16.43 -11.59
C ARG A 370 0.83 -16.02 -11.53
N ALA A 371 -0.05 -17.01 -11.55
CA ALA A 371 -1.50 -16.85 -11.49
C ALA A 371 -1.93 -15.93 -10.34
N THR A 372 -3.01 -15.17 -10.55
CA THR A 372 -3.63 -14.15 -9.69
C THR A 372 -4.16 -14.65 -8.34
N LYS A 373 -3.77 -15.85 -7.88
CA LYS A 373 -4.19 -16.46 -6.60
C LYS A 373 -3.64 -15.77 -5.35
N PHE A 374 -3.26 -14.49 -5.43
CA PHE A 374 -2.51 -13.78 -4.39
C PHE A 374 -3.39 -13.02 -3.38
N THR A 375 -4.71 -13.07 -3.47
CA THR A 375 -5.62 -12.25 -2.63
C THR A 375 -5.68 -12.58 -1.15
N THR A 376 -4.93 -13.54 -0.64
CA THR A 376 -5.08 -14.01 0.74
C THR A 376 -3.82 -13.96 1.58
N CYS A 377 -2.74 -13.28 1.13
CA CYS A 377 -1.52 -13.24 1.96
C CYS A 377 -1.74 -12.49 3.29
N CYS A 378 -2.62 -11.47 3.30
CA CYS A 378 -3.11 -10.79 4.49
C CYS A 378 -4.64 -10.70 4.39
N PRO A 379 -5.41 -11.64 4.98
CA PRO A 379 -6.87 -11.63 4.90
C PRO A 379 -7.49 -10.49 5.71
N THR A 380 -6.75 -9.92 6.65
CA THR A 380 -7.16 -8.83 7.53
C THR A 380 -6.04 -7.80 7.61
N PHE A 381 -6.41 -6.51 7.66
CA PHE A 381 -5.48 -5.44 7.98
C PHE A 381 -5.10 -5.46 9.45
N ASN A 382 -3.99 -4.79 9.78
CA ASN A 382 -3.69 -4.46 11.17
C ASN A 382 -4.76 -3.47 11.69
N PRO A 383 -5.39 -3.73 12.85
CA PRO A 383 -6.34 -2.79 13.42
C PRO A 383 -5.65 -1.46 13.70
N TRP A 384 -6.40 -0.37 13.55
CA TRP A 384 -5.87 0.95 13.81
C TRP A 384 -6.02 1.28 15.29
N THR A 385 -5.00 1.92 15.84
CA THR A 385 -5.08 2.59 17.14
C THR A 385 -6.05 3.76 17.08
N THR A 386 -6.65 4.11 18.22
CA THR A 386 -7.48 5.31 18.36
C THR A 386 -6.76 6.58 17.89
N THR A 387 -5.43 6.64 18.06
CA THR A 387 -4.61 7.76 17.60
C THR A 387 -4.48 7.78 16.08
N GLN A 388 -4.26 6.64 15.41
CA GLN A 388 -4.30 6.54 13.96
C GLN A 388 -5.68 6.96 13.44
N PHE A 389 -6.77 6.44 14.02
CA PHE A 389 -8.13 6.84 13.66
C PHE A 389 -8.36 8.35 13.70
N LYS A 390 -7.94 9.01 14.78
CA LYS A 390 -8.09 10.47 14.92
C LYS A 390 -7.25 11.26 13.92
N ARG A 391 -6.06 10.76 13.55
CA ARG A 391 -5.11 11.46 12.65
C ARG A 391 -5.29 11.15 11.17
N SER A 392 -5.77 9.95 10.84
CA SER A 392 -5.83 9.38 9.49
C SER A 392 -7.11 9.73 8.71
N ARG A 393 -8.03 10.48 9.34
CA ARG A 393 -9.35 10.80 8.77
C ARG A 393 -9.28 11.52 7.42
N SER A 394 -8.22 12.27 7.14
CA SER A 394 -8.14 13.06 5.91
C SER A 394 -6.84 12.93 5.13
N ASP A 395 -5.78 12.31 5.69
CA ASP A 395 -4.45 12.53 5.13
C ASP A 395 -3.52 11.30 5.12
N LEU A 396 -2.99 10.97 3.94
CA LEU A 396 -1.88 10.02 3.79
C LEU A 396 -0.53 10.66 4.11
N GLN A 397 -0.48 11.95 4.43
CA GLN A 397 0.73 12.71 4.74
C GLN A 397 1.62 12.03 5.76
N GLN A 398 2.91 12.08 5.45
CA GLN A 398 3.97 11.65 6.35
C GLN A 398 4.27 12.68 7.43
N ILE A 399 3.88 13.95 7.29
CA ILE A 399 4.05 14.95 8.36
C ILE A 399 3.26 14.57 9.61
N SER A 400 2.12 13.91 9.43
CA SER A 400 1.36 13.31 10.54
C SER A 400 2.08 12.10 11.19
N LEU A 401 3.13 11.60 10.54
CA LEU A 401 4.00 10.52 10.95
C LEU A 401 5.39 11.06 11.33
N PRO A 402 5.57 11.50 12.58
CA PRO A 402 6.83 12.07 13.04
C PRO A 402 8.07 11.20 12.76
N GLY A 403 7.94 9.88 12.88
CA GLY A 403 9.04 8.92 12.66
C GLY A 403 9.64 8.96 11.24
N PRO A 404 8.86 8.64 10.19
CA PRO A 404 9.34 8.74 8.81
C PRO A 404 9.81 10.14 8.46
N PHE A 405 9.04 11.17 8.84
CA PHE A 405 9.35 12.56 8.59
C PHE A 405 10.74 12.96 9.13
N TRP A 406 11.07 12.62 10.38
CA TRP A 406 12.40 12.94 10.91
C TRP A 406 13.51 12.13 10.28
N ALA A 407 13.22 10.89 9.90
CA ALA A 407 14.22 10.12 9.18
C ALA A 407 14.53 10.73 7.81
N GLN A 408 13.55 11.40 7.19
CA GLN A 408 13.74 12.17 5.95
C GLN A 408 14.56 13.42 6.14
N GLN A 409 14.33 14.14 7.23
CA GLN A 409 15.03 15.38 7.52
C GLN A 409 16.39 15.17 8.20
N CYS A 410 16.83 13.92 8.38
CA CYS A 410 18.12 13.63 8.98
C CYS A 410 19.27 13.85 7.96
N GLU A 411 19.77 15.08 7.89
CA GLU A 411 20.82 15.47 6.93
C GLU A 411 22.21 14.95 7.32
N VAL A 412 22.48 14.81 8.62
CA VAL A 412 23.79 14.41 9.13
C VAL A 412 23.61 13.45 10.30
N VAL A 413 24.21 12.27 10.19
CA VAL A 413 24.53 11.43 11.34
C VAL A 413 26.02 11.58 11.57
N PRO A 414 26.47 12.48 12.47
CA PRO A 414 27.87 12.95 12.50
C PRO A 414 28.94 11.86 12.76
N GLN A 415 28.52 10.59 12.91
CA GLN A 415 29.31 9.50 13.47
C GLN A 415 29.15 8.16 12.72
N SER A 416 28.33 8.06 11.67
CA SER A 416 28.13 6.80 10.93
C SER A 416 28.82 6.74 9.57
N ASP A 417 29.54 7.78 9.17
CA ASP A 417 30.03 8.02 7.80
C ASP A 417 28.92 8.06 6.73
N VAL A 418 27.64 8.01 7.14
CA VAL A 418 26.49 8.12 6.23
C VAL A 418 26.21 9.60 6.00
N GLN A 419 26.78 10.15 4.94
CA GLN A 419 26.40 11.46 4.42
C GLN A 419 25.00 11.36 3.78
N ALA A 420 24.09 12.29 4.13
CA ALA A 420 22.73 12.33 3.60
C ALA A 420 21.91 11.04 3.90
N ALA A 421 21.78 10.70 5.19
CA ALA A 421 20.92 9.61 5.65
C ALA A 421 19.44 9.83 5.29
N GLY A 422 19.02 11.09 5.14
CA GLY A 422 17.76 11.46 4.50
C GLY A 422 17.70 10.90 3.08
N PHE A 423 16.96 9.80 2.93
CA PHE A 423 16.45 9.10 1.75
C PHE A 423 17.11 9.18 0.36
N ARG A 424 18.37 9.60 0.24
CA ARG A 424 19.14 9.48 -1.00
C ARG A 424 19.63 8.03 -1.21
N GLY A 425 18.68 7.10 -1.28
CA GLY A 425 18.81 5.77 -1.88
C GLY A 425 19.11 4.60 -0.94
N GLU A 426 19.90 4.76 0.13
CA GLU A 426 20.36 3.59 0.91
C GLU A 426 19.28 3.00 1.84
N PHE A 427 18.38 3.83 2.36
CA PHE A 427 17.29 3.42 3.25
C PHE A 427 16.00 3.02 2.54
N GLN A 428 15.88 3.33 1.25
CA GLN A 428 14.70 3.00 0.44
C GLN A 428 14.38 1.51 0.47
N ARG A 429 15.41 0.66 0.52
CA ARG A 429 15.26 -0.81 0.61
C ARG A 429 14.51 -1.29 1.86
N PHE A 430 14.49 -0.49 2.92
CA PHE A 430 13.75 -0.78 4.16
C PHE A 430 12.35 -0.17 4.16
N GLY A 431 11.92 0.45 3.04
CA GLY A 431 10.56 0.94 2.82
C GLY A 431 10.10 1.98 3.82
N VAL A 432 11.02 2.69 4.47
CA VAL A 432 10.65 3.45 5.66
C VAL A 432 9.75 4.66 5.38
N SER A 433 9.77 5.13 4.14
CA SER A 433 8.84 6.13 3.61
C SER A 433 7.37 5.69 3.66
N PHE A 434 7.09 4.41 3.94
CA PHE A 434 5.74 3.86 3.96
C PHE A 434 5.21 3.58 5.36
N TRP A 435 6.09 3.41 6.34
CA TRP A 435 5.73 2.92 7.67
C TRP A 435 5.04 3.97 8.50
N ASP A 436 3.98 3.58 9.18
CA ASP A 436 3.45 4.41 10.24
C ASP A 436 4.35 4.36 11.50
N MET A 437 4.07 5.25 12.44
CA MET A 437 4.85 5.36 13.67
C MET A 437 4.80 4.06 14.48
N GLU A 438 3.65 3.40 14.53
CA GLU A 438 3.46 2.15 15.26
C GLU A 438 4.33 1.04 14.69
N ARG A 439 4.36 0.90 13.36
CA ARG A 439 5.24 -0.06 12.70
C ARG A 439 6.71 0.27 12.91
N MET A 440 7.07 1.54 12.89
CA MET A 440 8.44 1.95 13.21
C MET A 440 8.82 1.64 14.66
N GLU A 441 7.92 1.83 15.63
CA GLU A 441 8.14 1.44 17.02
C GLU A 441 8.29 -0.08 17.16
N TYR A 442 7.40 -0.82 16.51
CA TYR A 442 7.40 -2.28 16.52
C TYR A 442 8.68 -2.87 15.88
N LEU A 443 9.17 -2.26 14.80
CA LEU A 443 10.45 -2.60 14.17
C LEU A 443 11.67 -2.13 14.98
N GLY A 444 11.47 -1.38 16.06
CA GLY A 444 12.54 -0.80 16.88
C GLY A 444 13.27 0.37 16.21
N PHE A 445 12.72 0.90 15.11
CA PHE A 445 13.24 2.06 14.41
C PHE A 445 12.90 3.36 15.11
N ALA A 446 11.73 3.42 15.75
CA ALA A 446 11.30 4.57 16.53
C ALA A 446 11.05 4.21 18.01
N THR A 447 10.95 5.23 18.86
CA THR A 447 10.52 5.08 20.25
C THR A 447 9.27 5.90 20.51
N LYS A 448 8.49 5.48 21.51
CA LYS A 448 7.31 6.22 21.95
C LYS A 448 7.59 7.66 22.32
N ARG A 449 8.81 8.06 22.67
CA ARG A 449 9.13 9.46 23.04
C ARG A 449 9.32 10.36 21.84
N MET A 450 9.55 9.77 20.67
CA MET A 450 9.88 10.53 19.48
C MET A 450 8.78 11.52 19.14
N HIS A 451 7.48 11.25 19.34
CA HIS A 451 6.38 12.20 19.07
C HIS A 451 6.54 13.63 19.66
N LEU A 452 7.39 13.80 20.67
CA LEU A 452 7.72 15.09 21.27
C LEU A 452 8.62 15.99 20.41
N GLY A 453 9.19 15.44 19.33
CA GLY A 453 9.97 16.20 18.33
C GLY A 453 11.20 16.89 18.85
N ARG A 454 11.79 16.40 19.95
CA ARG A 454 12.99 17.03 20.51
C ARG A 454 14.24 16.48 19.83
N TYR A 455 15.28 17.30 19.83
CA TYR A 455 16.56 17.01 19.18
C TYR A 455 17.23 15.69 19.63
N PRO A 456 17.24 15.29 20.92
CA PRO A 456 17.82 14.01 21.35
C PRO A 456 17.16 12.78 20.71
N GLU A 457 15.85 12.82 20.55
CA GLU A 457 15.05 11.77 19.94
C GLU A 457 15.33 11.64 18.44
N GLN A 458 15.57 12.76 17.74
CA GLN A 458 16.01 12.76 16.34
C GLN A 458 17.39 12.12 16.18
N LEU A 459 18.33 12.41 17.10
CA LEU A 459 19.66 11.77 17.10
C LEU A 459 19.57 10.26 17.37
N GLU A 460 18.68 9.84 18.26
CA GLU A 460 18.43 8.42 18.52
C GLU A 460 17.89 7.71 17.28
N LEU A 461 16.91 8.31 16.59
CA LEU A 461 16.35 7.79 15.34
C LEU A 461 17.45 7.60 14.28
N ALA A 462 18.22 8.66 14.03
CA ALA A 462 19.34 8.68 13.09
C ALA A 462 20.35 7.55 13.35
N PHE A 463 20.66 7.30 14.62
CA PHE A 463 21.59 6.27 15.05
C PHE A 463 21.02 4.85 14.83
N ARG A 464 19.75 4.63 15.20
CA ARG A 464 19.06 3.35 14.99
C ARG A 464 19.07 2.94 13.53
N TRP A 465 18.79 3.89 12.64
CA TRP A 465 18.78 3.68 11.20
C TRP A 465 20.17 3.40 10.64
N SER A 466 21.16 4.23 10.99
CA SER A 466 22.55 4.00 10.58
C SER A 466 23.06 2.62 11.02
N SER A 467 22.65 2.14 12.20
CA SER A 467 22.98 0.81 12.71
C SER A 467 22.43 -0.30 11.81
N MET A 468 21.19 -0.16 11.35
CA MET A 468 20.54 -1.11 10.45
C MET A 468 21.23 -1.14 9.08
N LEU A 469 21.53 0.02 8.50
CA LEU A 469 22.22 0.12 7.22
C LEU A 469 23.63 -0.51 7.27
N LEU A 470 24.38 -0.23 8.34
CA LEU A 470 25.70 -0.85 8.56
C LEU A 470 25.59 -2.37 8.72
N ALA A 471 24.57 -2.86 9.42
CA ALA A 471 24.32 -4.30 9.58
C ALA A 471 24.05 -4.99 8.24
N TYR A 472 23.22 -4.36 7.42
CA TYR A 472 22.92 -4.83 6.07
C TYR A 472 24.18 -4.84 5.19
N ASN A 473 24.91 -3.74 5.16
CA ASN A 473 26.14 -3.62 4.36
C ASN A 473 27.20 -4.66 4.75
N LYS A 474 27.30 -5.03 6.04
CA LYS A 474 28.17 -6.11 6.52
C LYS A 474 27.77 -7.49 5.98
N LYS A 475 26.47 -7.77 5.87
CA LYS A 475 25.95 -9.05 5.34
C LYS A 475 25.85 -9.09 3.83
N ALA A 476 25.82 -7.93 3.17
CA ALA A 476 25.65 -7.83 1.72
C ALA A 476 26.83 -8.53 1.00
N PRO A 477 26.54 -9.39 0.00
CA PRO A 477 27.57 -10.01 -0.83
C PRO A 477 28.50 -8.97 -1.46
N HIS A 478 29.77 -9.33 -1.68
CA HIS A 478 30.79 -8.42 -2.24
C HIS A 478 30.33 -7.73 -3.54
N TRP A 479 29.60 -8.45 -4.41
CA TRP A 479 29.08 -7.90 -5.68
C TRP A 479 28.04 -6.78 -5.49
N ALA A 480 27.33 -6.75 -4.35
CA ALA A 480 26.40 -5.69 -4.01
C ALA A 480 27.13 -4.42 -3.53
N ARG A 481 28.37 -4.54 -3.02
CA ARG A 481 29.20 -3.41 -2.58
C ARG A 481 29.86 -2.68 -3.75
N THR A 482 30.29 -3.42 -4.78
CA THR A 482 30.97 -2.88 -5.97
C THR A 482 30.10 -2.05 -6.91
N LYS A 483 28.77 -2.03 -6.74
CA LYS A 483 27.87 -1.16 -7.53
C LYS A 483 27.82 0.29 -7.04
N LYS A 484 28.44 0.63 -5.89
CA LYS A 484 28.43 1.98 -5.32
C LYS A 484 29.14 3.04 -6.18
N ASP A 485 30.12 2.63 -7.00
CA ASP A 485 30.94 3.57 -7.78
C ASP A 485 30.38 3.89 -9.18
N GLN A 486 29.24 3.30 -9.56
CA GLN A 486 28.59 3.71 -10.81
C GLN A 486 27.75 4.95 -10.55
N PRO A 487 27.93 6.04 -11.32
CA PRO A 487 27.06 7.21 -11.21
C PRO A 487 25.63 6.74 -11.40
N LYS A 488 24.76 7.03 -10.42
CA LYS A 488 23.33 6.72 -10.48
C LYS A 488 22.78 7.40 -11.73
N LYS A 489 22.70 6.66 -12.85
CA LYS A 489 21.94 7.11 -14.02
C LYS A 489 20.53 7.33 -13.50
N GLY A 490 20.02 8.56 -13.60
CA GLY A 490 18.66 8.89 -13.16
C GLY A 490 17.71 7.81 -13.65
N LEU A 491 16.80 7.38 -12.76
CA LEU A 491 15.87 6.28 -12.99
C LEU A 491 15.06 6.54 -14.26
N LYS A 492 15.55 6.05 -15.41
CA LYS A 492 14.81 6.11 -16.67
C LYS A 492 13.73 5.06 -16.60
N PHE A 493 12.55 5.46 -16.13
CA PHE A 493 11.39 4.58 -16.13
C PHE A 493 11.08 4.16 -17.57
N ARG A 494 11.34 2.88 -17.86
CA ARG A 494 11.02 2.23 -19.14
C ARG A 494 9.81 1.32 -18.96
N SER A 495 8.69 1.90 -18.54
CA SER A 495 7.41 1.24 -18.70
C SER A 495 6.95 1.47 -20.13
N LYS A 496 7.04 0.44 -20.96
CA LYS A 496 6.19 0.34 -22.14
C LYS A 496 4.90 -0.31 -21.68
N THR A 497 3.99 0.44 -21.05
CA THR A 497 2.62 -0.05 -20.90
C THR A 497 2.08 -0.27 -22.31
N GLN A 498 1.95 -1.53 -22.71
CA GLN A 498 1.29 -1.86 -23.97
C GLN A 498 -0.14 -1.30 -23.94
N ALA A 499 -0.64 -0.88 -25.10
CA ALA A 499 -2.05 -0.55 -25.23
C ALA A 499 -2.89 -1.74 -24.72
N ILE A 500 -4.05 -1.46 -24.14
CA ILE A 500 -4.97 -2.52 -23.78
C ILE A 500 -5.24 -3.31 -25.07
N PRO A 501 -4.97 -4.62 -25.12
CA PRO A 501 -5.25 -5.40 -26.31
C PRO A 501 -6.74 -5.29 -26.57
N LEU A 502 -7.11 -4.62 -27.65
CA LEU A 502 -8.49 -4.55 -28.11
C LEU A 502 -8.92 -5.98 -28.37
N SER A 503 -9.97 -6.45 -27.69
CA SER A 503 -10.55 -7.76 -27.96
C SER A 503 -10.84 -7.84 -29.45
N LYS A 504 -10.19 -8.77 -30.16
CA LYS A 504 -10.65 -9.16 -31.49
C LYS A 504 -12.11 -9.56 -31.33
N LYS A 505 -13.00 -9.00 -32.15
CA LYS A 505 -14.41 -9.45 -32.21
C LYS A 505 -14.36 -10.98 -32.32
N VAL A 506 -14.92 -11.67 -31.34
CA VAL A 506 -15.25 -13.10 -31.42
C VAL A 506 -16.51 -13.20 -32.26
#